data_AF-A0A821GA41-F1
#
_entry.id   AF-A0A821GA41-F1
#
_cell.length_a   1.000
_cell.length_b   1.000
_cell.length_c   1.000
_cell.angle_alpha   90.00
_cell.angle_beta   90.00
_cell.angle_gamma   90.00
#
_symmetry.space_group_name_H-M   'P 1'
#
loop_
_entity.id
_entity.type
_entity.pdbx_description
1 polymer ?
#
loop_
_entity_poly.entity_id
_entity_poly.type
_entity_poly.pdbx_seq_one_letter_code
_entity_poly.pdbx_strand_id
1 'polypeptide(L)'
;MCIYHENADLVLQGISKSLHHLVSMKNLIEETICTSPSEFCYYRPCVNCRQLKPSDILSDGIDIEIEDSASWSIWKKLNSRYELLHLTGTIRALLEEIDSLWPHFIIHNFYTREQRDYIALIKETSSISTFAVVQVDFAQNFTLIIQREIQSAYYSRQQATIFTIYIKVGEEHRNMVLISDYLAHDTQFVYSGQKLIVDFLRTQYPNVLKLNYASDGASLTLRVSIRYFKIAFEWTLFFLLDKYNMYNLAHHHADFNIAASWTFSATGHGKGPCDGVGAVVKSTATQHLLKGGPNASFSSPKQFYEWCFEKNDRMVIARPRRIGTSKSLTTQMPKPNRPIEVRWLSGDVVNKEFENCLQQRWSRLSTQGIILVQ
;
A
#
# COMPACT_ATOMS: atom_id res chain seq x y z
N MET A 1 -9.07 2.38 -1.71
CA MET A 1 -10.14 3.31 -1.31
C MET A 1 -10.28 3.14 0.18
N CYS A 2 -10.11 4.22 0.94
CA CYS A 2 -10.08 4.15 2.40
C CYS A 2 -11.45 4.52 2.98
N ILE A 3 -11.83 3.86 4.07
CA ILE A 3 -13.10 4.09 4.77
C ILE A 3 -13.29 5.54 5.20
N TYR A 4 -12.22 6.25 5.59
CA TYR A 4 -12.33 7.64 6.04
C TYR A 4 -12.74 8.57 4.90
N HIS A 5 -12.11 8.45 3.72
CA HIS A 5 -12.49 9.24 2.55
C HIS A 5 -13.85 8.82 2.01
N GLU A 6 -14.11 7.51 1.92
CA GLU A 6 -15.36 7.00 1.35
C GLU A 6 -16.58 7.37 2.21
N ASN A 7 -16.50 7.20 3.54
CA ASN A 7 -17.61 7.56 4.41
C ASN A 7 -17.86 9.07 4.45
N ALA A 8 -16.81 9.89 4.44
CA ALA A 8 -16.97 11.34 4.37
C ALA A 8 -17.67 11.75 3.07
N ASP A 9 -17.30 11.14 1.94
CA ASP A 9 -17.91 11.42 0.64
C ASP A 9 -19.37 10.94 0.58
N LEU A 10 -19.67 9.72 1.03
CA LEU A 10 -21.04 9.18 1.04
C LEU A 10 -21.99 10.01 1.92
N VAL A 11 -21.51 10.48 3.08
CA VAL A 11 -22.29 11.36 3.96
C VAL A 11 -22.46 12.74 3.31
N LEU A 12 -21.42 13.32 2.70
CA LEU A 12 -21.54 14.60 2.01
C LEU A 12 -22.47 14.53 0.79
N GLN A 13 -22.50 13.41 0.07
CA GLN A 13 -23.48 13.16 -1.00
C GLN A 13 -24.91 13.12 -0.46
N GLY A 14 -25.12 12.47 0.70
CA GLY A 14 -26.40 12.50 1.42
C GLY A 14 -26.83 13.93 1.75
N ILE A 15 -25.91 14.73 2.28
CA ILE A 15 -26.16 16.14 2.63
C ILE A 15 -26.49 16.95 1.37
N SER A 16 -25.70 16.81 0.31
CA SER A 16 -25.91 17.55 -0.94
C SER A 16 -27.27 17.23 -1.57
N LYS A 17 -27.73 15.98 -1.41
CA LYS A 17 -29.07 15.55 -1.86
C LYS A 17 -30.18 16.15 -0.99
N SER A 18 -30.03 16.13 0.33
CA SER A 18 -31.04 16.65 1.27
C SER A 18 -31.13 18.17 1.28
N LEU A 19 -30.00 18.87 1.08
CA LEU A 19 -29.94 20.33 1.11
C LEU A 19 -30.04 20.97 -0.28
N HIS A 20 -30.14 20.17 -1.34
CA HIS A 20 -30.12 20.62 -2.73
C HIS A 20 -28.93 21.54 -3.09
N HIS A 21 -27.84 21.43 -2.34
CA HIS A 21 -26.67 22.28 -2.43
C HIS A 21 -25.42 21.41 -2.68
N LEU A 22 -24.71 21.68 -3.78
CA LEU A 22 -23.50 20.94 -4.12
C LEU A 22 -22.31 21.48 -3.33
N VAL A 23 -21.76 20.65 -2.47
CA VAL A 23 -20.57 21.01 -1.70
C VAL A 23 -19.40 20.17 -2.16
N SER A 24 -18.28 20.83 -2.46
CA SER A 24 -17.02 20.13 -2.71
C SER A 24 -16.33 19.81 -1.39
N MET A 25 -15.89 18.56 -1.22
CA MET A 25 -15.00 18.16 -0.12
C MET A 25 -13.80 19.11 0.03
N LYS A 26 -13.26 19.62 -1.09
CA LYS A 26 -12.11 20.53 -1.08
C LYS A 26 -12.45 21.86 -0.38
N ASN A 27 -13.58 22.48 -0.74
CA ASN A 27 -14.01 23.75 -0.14
C ASN A 27 -14.30 23.57 1.35
N LEU A 28 -14.97 22.47 1.71
CA LEU A 28 -15.29 22.16 3.11
C LEU A 28 -14.01 21.95 3.96
N ILE A 29 -12.96 21.38 3.39
CA ILE A 29 -11.64 21.33 4.06
C ILE A 29 -11.09 22.74 4.26
N GLU A 30 -11.08 23.57 3.22
CA GLU A 30 -10.56 24.95 3.26
C GLU A 30 -11.28 25.83 4.29
N GLU A 31 -12.59 25.64 4.46
CA GLU A 31 -13.42 26.38 5.42
C GLU A 31 -13.35 25.84 6.85
N THR A 32 -12.93 24.58 7.05
CA THR A 32 -12.81 23.96 8.38
C THR A 32 -11.39 24.04 8.98
N ILE A 33 -10.44 24.63 8.25
CA ILE A 33 -9.05 24.85 8.68
C ILE A 33 -8.65 26.32 8.51
N CYS A 34 -7.54 26.73 9.12
CA CYS A 34 -7.01 28.08 8.94
C CYS A 34 -6.50 28.31 7.52
N THR A 35 -6.60 29.55 7.00
CA THR A 35 -6.12 29.95 5.66
C THR A 35 -4.63 29.65 5.44
N SER A 36 -3.81 29.74 6.49
CA SER A 36 -2.43 29.26 6.52
C SER A 36 -2.34 28.09 7.49
N PRO A 37 -2.67 26.87 7.04
CA PRO A 37 -2.79 25.73 7.93
C PRO A 37 -1.40 25.26 8.39
N SER A 38 -1.30 24.93 9.68
CA SER A 38 -0.18 24.19 10.24
C SER A 38 -0.60 22.75 10.54
N GLU A 39 0.35 21.88 10.90
CA GLU A 39 0.06 20.52 11.37
C GLU A 39 -0.99 20.50 12.51
N PHE A 40 -0.96 21.50 13.39
CA PHE A 40 -1.93 21.64 14.48
C PHE A 40 -3.37 21.87 13.99
N CYS A 41 -3.58 22.40 12.79
CA CYS A 41 -4.93 22.52 12.21
C CYS A 41 -5.47 21.14 11.83
N TYR A 42 -4.63 20.30 11.22
CA TYR A 42 -5.01 18.97 10.78
C TYR A 42 -5.18 18.01 11.96
N TYR A 43 -4.29 18.03 12.95
CA TYR A 43 -4.39 17.19 14.16
C TYR A 43 -5.50 17.63 15.14
N ARG A 44 -6.16 18.77 14.88
CA ARG A 44 -7.22 19.40 15.70
C ARG A 44 -6.85 20.03 17.06
N PRO A 45 -5.60 20.25 17.50
CA PRO A 45 -5.32 21.09 18.68
C PRO A 45 -5.36 22.62 18.40
N CYS A 46 -5.43 23.06 17.13
CA CYS A 46 -5.42 24.50 16.79
C CYS A 46 -6.60 25.27 17.40
N VAL A 47 -6.32 26.29 18.21
CA VAL A 47 -7.36 27.08 18.90
C VAL A 47 -8.29 27.84 17.94
N ASN A 48 -7.81 28.22 16.75
CA ASN A 48 -8.55 29.03 15.79
C ASN A 48 -9.58 28.23 14.99
N CYS A 49 -9.29 26.97 14.64
CA CYS A 49 -10.16 26.17 13.77
C CYS A 49 -10.74 24.91 14.43
N ARG A 50 -10.32 24.54 15.65
CA ARG A 50 -10.82 23.32 16.33
C ARG A 50 -12.34 23.31 16.55
N GLN A 51 -12.96 24.48 16.65
CA GLN A 51 -14.40 24.62 16.84
C GLN A 51 -15.19 24.66 15.54
N LEU A 52 -14.52 24.84 14.39
CA LEU A 52 -15.20 24.85 13.10
C LEU A 52 -15.67 23.44 12.77
N LYS A 53 -16.99 23.29 12.59
CA LYS A 53 -17.65 22.06 12.22
C LYS A 53 -18.18 22.14 10.80
N PRO A 54 -18.12 21.05 10.03
CA PRO A 54 -18.80 20.95 8.75
C PRO A 54 -20.28 21.30 8.83
N SER A 55 -21.01 20.81 9.84
CA SER A 55 -22.44 21.04 9.97
C SER A 55 -22.81 22.52 10.02
N ASP A 56 -22.08 23.32 10.81
CA ASP A 56 -22.29 24.77 10.94
C ASP A 56 -22.12 25.48 9.59
N ILE A 57 -21.11 25.07 8.80
CA ILE A 57 -20.84 25.63 7.46
C ILE A 57 -21.90 25.19 6.46
N LEU A 58 -22.30 23.92 6.50
CA LEU A 58 -23.22 23.32 5.53
C LEU A 58 -24.66 23.78 5.72
N SER A 59 -25.03 24.21 6.93
CA SER A 59 -26.36 24.73 7.26
C SER A 59 -26.44 26.26 7.25
N ASP A 60 -25.32 26.96 7.08
CA ASP A 60 -25.29 28.42 7.07
C ASP A 60 -26.09 28.98 5.88
N GLY A 61 -27.02 29.89 6.17
CA GLY A 61 -27.84 30.56 5.17
C GLY A 61 -28.88 29.69 4.45
N ILE A 62 -29.09 28.44 4.86
CA ILE A 62 -30.12 27.57 4.28
C ILE A 62 -31.29 27.42 5.27
N ASP A 63 -32.49 27.75 4.81
CA ASP A 63 -33.73 27.55 5.57
C ASP A 63 -34.12 26.07 5.49
N ILE A 64 -33.68 25.27 6.48
CA ILE A 64 -33.83 23.81 6.51
C ILE A 64 -34.61 23.41 7.75
N GLU A 65 -35.67 22.62 7.56
CA GLU A 65 -36.28 21.85 8.64
C GLU A 65 -35.35 20.69 9.00
N ILE A 66 -34.49 20.87 10.00
CA ILE A 66 -33.48 19.87 10.42
C ILE A 66 -34.08 18.52 10.87
N GLU A 67 -35.39 18.46 11.10
CA GLU A 67 -36.14 17.25 11.43
C GLU A 67 -36.70 16.52 10.20
N ASP A 68 -36.51 17.08 8.99
CA ASP A 68 -36.89 16.43 7.74
C ASP A 68 -36.16 15.10 7.53
N SER A 69 -36.82 14.19 6.83
CA SER A 69 -36.27 12.88 6.54
C SER A 69 -35.08 12.97 5.59
N ALA A 70 -33.99 12.32 5.97
CA ALA A 70 -32.78 12.17 5.17
C ALA A 70 -32.40 10.69 5.02
N SER A 71 -31.63 10.39 3.97
CA SER A 71 -31.09 9.06 3.72
C SER A 71 -29.65 9.16 3.23
N TRP A 72 -28.77 8.30 3.76
CA TRP A 72 -27.36 8.27 3.39
C TRP A 72 -26.79 6.87 3.51
N SER A 73 -25.57 6.68 3.00
CA SER A 73 -24.89 5.40 3.08
C SER A 73 -23.58 5.53 3.85
N ILE A 74 -23.15 4.46 4.51
CA ILE A 74 -21.88 4.44 5.25
C ILE A 74 -21.32 3.03 5.32
N TRP A 75 -20.01 2.88 5.16
CA TRP A 75 -19.33 1.61 5.44
C TRP A 75 -19.10 1.47 6.94
N LYS A 76 -19.56 0.35 7.52
CA LYS A 76 -19.25 -0.02 8.91
C LYS A 76 -18.70 -1.45 8.97
N LYS A 77 -17.87 -1.70 9.98
CA LYS A 77 -17.33 -3.03 10.24
C LYS A 77 -18.29 -3.79 11.15
N LEU A 78 -18.93 -4.83 10.62
CA LEU A 78 -19.85 -5.72 11.33
C LEU A 78 -19.28 -7.14 11.30
N ASN A 79 -19.16 -7.80 12.47
CA ASN A 79 -18.72 -9.20 12.56
C ASN A 79 -17.46 -9.54 11.71
N SER A 80 -16.46 -8.66 11.76
CA SER A 80 -15.19 -8.75 11.01
C SER A 80 -15.25 -8.50 9.50
N ARG A 81 -16.40 -8.13 8.93
CA ARG A 81 -16.55 -7.73 7.53
C ARG A 81 -16.98 -6.27 7.43
N TYR A 82 -16.63 -5.61 6.33
CA TYR A 82 -17.15 -4.29 6.02
C TYR A 82 -18.42 -4.44 5.20
N GLU A 83 -19.48 -3.78 5.64
CA GLU A 83 -20.79 -3.76 4.98
C GLU A 83 -21.19 -2.31 4.72
N LEU A 84 -21.77 -2.07 3.55
CA LEU A 84 -22.36 -0.79 3.20
C LEU A 84 -23.78 -0.76 3.79
N LEU A 85 -24.00 0.15 4.72
CA LEU A 85 -25.30 0.35 5.34
C LEU A 85 -26.01 1.52 4.68
N HIS A 86 -27.30 1.35 4.41
CA HIS A 86 -28.19 2.41 3.99
C HIS A 86 -29.03 2.83 5.18
N LEU A 87 -28.84 4.07 5.63
CA LEU A 87 -29.49 4.64 6.81
C LEU A 87 -30.58 5.63 6.38
N THR A 88 -31.63 5.69 7.17
CA THR A 88 -32.68 6.71 7.09
C THR A 88 -32.83 7.35 8.46
N GLY A 89 -32.96 8.67 8.51
CA GLY A 89 -33.02 9.44 9.74
C GLY A 89 -33.44 10.86 9.46
N THR A 90 -33.04 11.80 10.31
CA THR A 90 -33.27 13.23 10.10
C THR A 90 -32.06 13.91 9.48
N ILE A 91 -32.23 15.10 8.92
CA ILE A 91 -31.12 15.95 8.45
C ILE A 91 -30.16 16.26 9.62
N ARG A 92 -30.68 16.48 10.84
CA ARG A 92 -29.87 16.63 12.06
C ARG A 92 -28.92 15.45 12.25
N ALA A 93 -29.43 14.22 12.22
CA ALA A 93 -28.62 13.02 12.41
C ALA A 93 -27.54 12.88 11.32
N LEU A 94 -27.87 13.27 10.09
CA LEU A 94 -26.92 13.29 8.97
C LEU A 94 -25.79 14.32 9.16
N LEU A 95 -26.11 15.52 9.65
CA LEU A 95 -25.14 16.57 9.97
C LEU A 95 -24.24 16.19 11.17
N GLU A 96 -24.80 15.53 12.18
CA GLU A 96 -24.02 14.99 13.31
C GLU A 96 -23.06 13.87 12.86
N GLU A 97 -23.47 13.04 11.89
CA GLU A 97 -22.62 11.98 11.35
C GLU A 97 -21.39 12.58 10.63
N ILE A 98 -21.53 13.62 9.80
CA ILE A 98 -20.36 14.25 9.13
C ILE A 98 -19.39 14.85 10.16
N ASP A 99 -19.91 15.53 11.19
CA ASP A 99 -19.09 16.11 12.26
C ASP A 99 -18.31 15.04 13.04
N SER A 100 -18.91 13.87 13.25
CA SER A 100 -18.26 12.76 13.94
C SER A 100 -17.12 12.15 13.13
N LEU A 101 -17.25 12.11 11.80
CA LEU A 101 -16.26 11.57 10.87
C LEU A 101 -15.12 12.56 10.60
N TRP A 102 -15.43 13.87 10.65
CA TRP A 102 -14.55 14.93 10.17
C TRP A 102 -13.14 14.95 10.79
N PRO A 103 -12.96 14.83 12.13
CA PRO A 103 -11.63 14.84 12.72
C PRO A 103 -10.72 13.74 12.20
N HIS A 104 -11.27 12.52 12.03
CA HIS A 104 -10.52 11.39 11.50
C HIS A 104 -10.23 11.58 10.01
N PHE A 105 -11.21 12.07 9.25
CA PHE A 105 -11.04 12.38 7.83
C PHE A 105 -9.95 13.43 7.59
N ILE A 106 -9.95 14.55 8.31
CA ILE A 106 -8.99 15.64 8.12
C ILE A 106 -7.56 15.18 8.40
N ILE A 107 -7.34 14.45 9.49
CA ILE A 107 -6.02 13.90 9.82
C ILE A 107 -5.59 12.92 8.73
N HIS A 108 -6.48 12.00 8.33
CA HIS A 108 -6.23 11.00 7.28
C HIS A 108 -5.93 11.62 5.92
N ASN A 109 -6.65 12.67 5.55
CA ASN A 109 -6.41 13.42 4.33
C ASN A 109 -5.05 14.14 4.36
N PHE A 110 -4.66 14.70 5.51
CA PHE A 110 -3.35 15.35 5.67
C PHE A 110 -2.20 14.36 5.44
N TYR A 111 -2.10 13.29 6.23
CA TYR A 111 -0.95 12.38 6.08
C TYR A 111 -0.93 11.63 4.75
N THR A 112 -2.10 11.29 4.19
CA THR A 112 -2.14 10.65 2.85
C THR A 112 -1.61 11.56 1.76
N ARG A 113 -1.80 12.88 1.88
CA ARG A 113 -1.23 13.88 0.99
C ARG A 113 0.27 14.01 1.20
N GLU A 114 0.71 14.28 2.43
CA GLU A 114 2.14 14.45 2.74
C GLU A 114 2.97 13.22 2.36
N GLN A 115 2.47 12.01 2.64
CA GLN A 115 3.14 10.76 2.25
C GLN A 115 3.22 10.59 0.74
N ARG A 116 2.15 10.94 0.00
CA ARG A 116 2.14 10.87 -1.46
C ARG A 116 3.14 11.83 -2.06
N ASP A 117 3.17 13.06 -1.57
CA ASP A 117 4.06 14.12 -2.05
C ASP A 117 5.52 13.77 -1.76
N TYR A 118 5.80 13.24 -0.56
CA TYR A 118 7.13 12.73 -0.22
C TYR A 118 7.55 11.55 -1.10
N ILE A 119 6.67 10.58 -1.37
CA ILE A 119 6.97 9.45 -2.27
C ILE A 119 7.23 9.94 -3.69
N ALA A 120 6.51 10.97 -4.17
CA ALA A 120 6.78 11.59 -5.46
C ALA A 120 8.15 12.27 -5.46
N LEU A 121 8.45 13.06 -4.43
CA LEU A 121 9.72 13.76 -4.27
C LEU A 121 10.92 12.81 -4.29
N ILE A 122 10.89 11.71 -3.51
CA ILE A 122 12.01 10.75 -3.50
C ILE A 122 12.17 10.05 -4.86
N LYS A 123 11.08 9.81 -5.61
CA LYS A 123 11.16 9.22 -6.95
C LYS A 123 11.81 10.18 -7.94
N GLU A 124 11.49 11.46 -7.86
CA GLU A 124 12.05 12.52 -8.73
C GLU A 124 13.50 12.85 -8.40
N THR A 125 13.88 12.79 -7.12
CA THR A 125 15.24 13.10 -6.65
C THR A 125 16.19 11.90 -6.62
N SER A 126 15.68 10.69 -6.92
CA SER A 126 16.51 9.48 -7.02
C SER A 126 17.57 9.62 -8.11
N SER A 127 18.73 8.99 -7.93
CA SER A 127 19.83 9.02 -8.91
C SER A 127 20.66 7.75 -8.82
N ILE A 128 21.33 7.41 -9.92
CA ILE A 128 22.23 6.25 -10.02
C ILE A 128 23.44 6.35 -9.08
N SER A 129 23.78 7.54 -8.59
CA SER A 129 24.90 7.80 -7.68
C SER A 129 24.49 8.11 -6.24
N THR A 130 23.19 8.20 -5.93
CA THR A 130 22.72 8.55 -4.58
C THR A 130 21.90 7.41 -3.99
N PHE A 131 20.65 7.27 -4.43
CA PHE A 131 19.73 6.28 -3.90
C PHE A 131 18.73 5.80 -4.95
N ALA A 132 18.27 4.57 -4.74
CA ALA A 132 17.16 3.97 -5.48
C ALA A 132 15.88 4.01 -4.64
N VAL A 133 14.73 4.18 -5.30
CA VAL A 133 13.42 4.01 -4.66
C VAL A 133 12.86 2.65 -5.05
N VAL A 134 12.51 1.83 -4.06
CA VAL A 134 11.96 0.50 -4.23
C VAL A 134 10.55 0.49 -3.64
N GLN A 135 9.54 0.57 -4.50
CA GLN A 135 8.17 0.34 -4.07
C GLN A 135 7.88 -1.15 -4.09
N VAL A 136 7.29 -1.68 -3.02
CA VAL A 136 6.96 -3.11 -2.89
C VAL A 136 5.52 -3.29 -2.43
N ASP A 137 4.89 -4.36 -2.89
CA ASP A 137 3.56 -4.75 -2.44
C ASP A 137 3.32 -6.26 -2.60
N PHE A 138 2.36 -6.79 -1.86
CA PHE A 138 1.83 -8.14 -2.10
C PHE A 138 0.60 -8.05 -2.97
N ALA A 139 0.69 -8.61 -4.18
CA ALA A 139 -0.53 -8.92 -4.91
C ALA A 139 -1.23 -10.08 -4.20
N GLN A 140 -2.58 -10.09 -4.21
CA GLN A 140 -3.35 -11.24 -3.72
C GLN A 140 -2.79 -12.56 -4.27
N ASN A 141 -2.71 -13.60 -3.44
CA ASN A 141 -2.20 -14.89 -3.89
C ASN A 141 -2.93 -15.38 -5.15
N PHE A 142 -2.16 -15.87 -6.12
CA PHE A 142 -2.70 -16.35 -7.39
C PHE A 142 -3.10 -17.81 -7.23
N THR A 143 -4.40 -18.08 -7.33
CA THR A 143 -4.94 -19.43 -7.27
C THR A 143 -4.70 -20.15 -8.59
N LEU A 144 -4.06 -21.31 -8.54
CA LEU A 144 -3.78 -22.15 -9.69
C LEU A 144 -5.04 -22.95 -10.04
N ILE A 145 -5.88 -22.39 -10.91
CA ILE A 145 -7.14 -23.01 -11.33
C ILE A 145 -6.88 -23.88 -12.56
N ILE A 146 -7.34 -25.13 -12.50
CA ILE A 146 -7.32 -26.07 -13.62
C ILE A 146 -8.65 -25.94 -14.38
N GLN A 147 -8.61 -25.89 -15.72
CA GLN A 147 -9.84 -25.95 -16.51
C GLN A 147 -10.50 -27.33 -16.35
N ARG A 148 -11.83 -27.36 -16.19
CA ARG A 148 -12.62 -28.59 -15.94
C ARG A 148 -12.27 -29.30 -14.62
N GLU A 149 -11.94 -28.53 -13.58
CA GLU A 149 -11.75 -29.03 -12.22
C GLU A 149 -13.04 -29.71 -11.70
N ILE A 150 -12.92 -30.93 -11.17
CA ILE A 150 -14.03 -31.61 -10.50
C ILE A 150 -14.42 -30.87 -9.22
N GLN A 151 -15.68 -30.95 -8.82
CA GLN A 151 -16.20 -30.21 -7.66
C GLN A 151 -15.40 -30.45 -6.36
N SER A 152 -14.85 -31.65 -6.16
CA SER A 152 -14.05 -31.98 -4.97
C SER A 152 -12.68 -31.28 -4.93
N ALA A 153 -12.09 -30.94 -6.08
CA ALA A 153 -10.79 -30.27 -6.15
C ALA A 153 -10.85 -28.77 -5.82
N TYR A 154 -12.06 -28.18 -5.77
CA TYR A 154 -12.31 -26.79 -5.37
C TYR A 154 -11.71 -26.43 -3.99
N TYR A 155 -11.70 -27.38 -3.05
CA TYR A 155 -11.23 -27.17 -1.67
C TYR A 155 -9.71 -27.31 -1.48
N SER A 156 -8.97 -27.80 -2.50
CA SER A 156 -7.54 -28.09 -2.41
C SER A 156 -6.71 -27.27 -3.40
N ARG A 157 -7.21 -26.11 -3.82
CA ARG A 157 -6.53 -25.29 -4.82
C ARG A 157 -5.21 -24.77 -4.28
N GLN A 158 -4.14 -25.05 -5.02
CA GLN A 158 -2.85 -24.46 -4.74
C GLN A 158 -2.84 -22.98 -5.08
N GLN A 159 -2.03 -22.23 -4.35
CA GLN A 159 -1.84 -20.81 -4.58
C GLN A 159 -0.36 -20.50 -4.66
N ALA A 160 -0.03 -19.41 -5.34
CA ALA A 160 1.32 -18.84 -5.36
C ALA A 160 1.28 -17.40 -4.82
N THR A 161 2.26 -17.04 -4.01
CA THR A 161 2.48 -15.66 -3.59
C THR A 161 3.12 -14.89 -4.73
N ILE A 162 2.62 -13.67 -4.98
CA ILE A 162 3.15 -12.75 -5.98
C ILE A 162 3.54 -11.46 -5.25
N PHE A 163 4.84 -11.26 -5.07
CA PHE A 163 5.38 -10.04 -4.49
C PHE A 163 5.88 -9.12 -5.60
N THR A 164 5.25 -7.96 -5.73
CA THR A 164 5.45 -7.02 -6.83
C THR A 164 6.40 -5.92 -6.40
N ILE A 165 7.35 -5.61 -7.27
CA ILE A 165 8.43 -4.68 -6.98
C ILE A 165 8.57 -3.70 -8.14
N TYR A 166 8.56 -2.42 -7.82
CA TYR A 166 8.87 -1.33 -8.74
C TYR A 166 10.11 -0.58 -8.25
N ILE A 167 11.09 -0.42 -9.12
CA ILE A 167 12.36 0.22 -8.81
C ILE A 167 12.50 1.46 -9.68
N LYS A 168 12.83 2.60 -9.08
CA LYS A 168 13.13 3.88 -9.75
C LYS A 168 14.54 4.34 -9.36
N VAL A 169 15.37 4.62 -10.37
CA VAL A 169 16.75 5.10 -10.22
C VAL A 169 17.00 6.18 -11.27
N GLY A 170 16.96 7.46 -10.86
CA GLY A 170 17.03 8.58 -11.81
C GLY A 170 15.93 8.46 -12.86
N GLU A 171 16.27 8.56 -14.14
CA GLU A 171 15.31 8.40 -15.23
C GLU A 171 14.90 6.93 -15.50
N GLU A 172 15.62 5.97 -14.93
CA GLU A 172 15.35 4.55 -15.16
C GLU A 172 14.28 3.99 -14.24
N HIS A 173 13.51 3.04 -14.77
CA HIS A 173 12.62 2.19 -13.98
C HIS A 173 12.86 0.72 -14.31
N ARG A 174 12.63 -0.14 -13.31
CA ARG A 174 12.60 -1.60 -13.45
C ARG A 174 11.38 -2.14 -12.73
N ASN A 175 10.80 -3.18 -13.30
CA ASN A 175 9.71 -3.93 -12.69
C ASN A 175 10.23 -5.32 -12.39
N MET A 176 9.92 -5.84 -11.21
CA MET A 176 10.34 -7.15 -10.77
C MET A 176 9.19 -7.83 -10.04
N VAL A 177 9.13 -9.16 -10.13
CA VAL A 177 8.16 -9.97 -9.42
C VAL A 177 8.87 -11.17 -8.78
N LEU A 178 8.60 -11.40 -7.50
CA LEU A 178 8.97 -12.64 -6.84
C LEU A 178 7.76 -13.56 -6.81
N ILE A 179 7.93 -14.78 -7.31
CA ILE A 179 6.94 -15.84 -7.23
C ILE A 179 7.43 -16.87 -6.22
N SER A 180 6.51 -17.31 -5.35
CA SER A 180 6.84 -18.20 -4.24
C SER A 180 5.70 -19.18 -3.93
N ASP A 181 6.07 -20.34 -3.43
CA ASP A 181 5.19 -21.30 -2.74
C ASP A 181 4.95 -20.95 -1.26
N TYR A 182 5.68 -19.97 -0.70
CA TYR A 182 5.46 -19.46 0.65
C TYR A 182 4.27 -18.50 0.70
N LEU A 183 3.17 -18.94 1.30
CA LEU A 183 1.88 -18.23 1.26
C LEU A 183 1.74 -17.09 2.27
N ALA A 184 2.55 -17.08 3.33
CA ALA A 184 2.45 -16.06 4.36
C ALA A 184 3.08 -14.74 3.91
N HIS A 185 2.35 -13.64 4.12
CA HIS A 185 2.80 -12.28 3.81
C HIS A 185 3.43 -11.67 5.06
N ASP A 186 4.52 -12.28 5.52
CA ASP A 186 5.16 -11.91 6.77
C ASP A 186 6.50 -11.19 6.56
N THR A 187 7.10 -10.80 7.67
CA THR A 187 8.36 -10.07 7.65
C THR A 187 9.53 -10.91 7.15
N GLN A 188 9.47 -12.21 7.38
CA GLN A 188 10.50 -13.16 6.99
C GLN A 188 10.57 -13.31 5.46
N PHE A 189 9.40 -13.37 4.80
CA PHE A 189 9.32 -13.28 3.35
C PHE A 189 9.92 -11.96 2.85
N VAL A 190 9.56 -10.83 3.47
CA VAL A 190 10.05 -9.51 3.05
C VAL A 190 11.57 -9.39 3.19
N TYR A 191 12.16 -9.90 4.27
CA TYR A 191 13.62 -9.95 4.43
C TYR A 191 14.31 -10.73 3.30
N SER A 192 13.78 -11.91 3.01
CA SER A 192 14.33 -12.77 1.95
C SER A 192 14.16 -12.15 0.56
N GLY A 193 13.04 -11.48 0.33
CA GLY A 193 12.80 -10.68 -0.88
C GLY A 193 13.74 -9.48 -0.99
N GLN A 194 14.01 -8.77 0.11
CA GLN A 194 14.96 -7.66 0.16
C GLN A 194 16.37 -8.10 -0.26
N LYS A 195 16.81 -9.29 0.15
CA LYS A 195 18.09 -9.87 -0.30
C LYS A 195 18.17 -9.96 -1.83
N LEU A 196 17.14 -10.53 -2.47
CA LEU A 196 17.07 -10.64 -3.94
C LEU A 196 17.02 -9.28 -4.63
N ILE A 197 16.31 -8.31 -4.04
CA ILE A 197 16.25 -6.93 -4.56
C ILE A 197 17.62 -6.26 -4.48
N VAL A 198 18.31 -6.37 -3.34
CA VAL A 198 19.64 -5.79 -3.14
C VAL A 198 20.63 -6.41 -4.12
N ASP A 199 20.63 -7.73 -4.31
CA ASP A 199 21.54 -8.39 -5.23
C ASP A 199 21.30 -7.96 -6.69
N PHE A 200 20.04 -7.80 -7.09
CA PHE A 200 19.69 -7.22 -8.38
C PHE A 200 20.22 -5.79 -8.52
N LEU A 201 20.00 -4.94 -7.50
CA LEU A 201 20.42 -3.54 -7.53
C LEU A 201 21.94 -3.38 -7.55
N ARG A 202 22.70 -4.18 -6.79
CA ARG A 202 24.17 -4.16 -6.83
C ARG A 202 24.71 -4.50 -8.21
N THR A 203 24.07 -5.46 -8.89
CA THR A 203 24.49 -5.91 -10.21
C THR A 203 24.18 -4.86 -11.28
N GLN A 204 22.98 -4.26 -11.22
CA GLN A 204 22.48 -3.35 -12.27
C GLN A 204 22.83 -1.87 -12.02
N TYR A 205 23.01 -1.49 -10.76
CA TYR A 205 23.21 -0.12 -10.29
C TYR A 205 24.27 -0.07 -9.16
N PRO A 206 25.53 -0.45 -9.43
CA PRO A 206 26.55 -0.61 -8.40
C PRO A 206 26.91 0.68 -7.64
N ASN A 207 26.58 1.84 -8.21
CA ASN A 207 26.87 3.16 -7.62
C ASN A 207 25.76 3.67 -6.67
N VAL A 208 24.67 2.92 -6.50
CA VAL A 208 23.60 3.29 -5.56
C VAL A 208 24.07 3.07 -4.13
N LEU A 209 24.06 4.13 -3.33
CA LEU A 209 24.57 4.12 -1.96
C LEU A 209 23.51 3.81 -0.90
N LYS A 210 22.24 4.04 -1.24
CA LYS A 210 21.11 3.89 -0.30
C LYS A 210 19.84 3.41 -1.01
N LEU A 211 19.00 2.68 -0.28
CA LEU A 211 17.65 2.29 -0.73
C LEU A 211 16.56 3.05 0.05
N ASN A 212 15.54 3.49 -0.65
CA ASN A 212 14.32 4.04 -0.07
C ASN A 212 13.16 3.11 -0.41
N TYR A 213 12.77 2.26 0.54
CA TYR A 213 11.61 1.41 0.42
C TYR A 213 10.31 2.21 0.56
N ALA A 214 9.30 1.86 -0.22
CA ALA A 214 7.95 2.39 -0.12
C ALA A 214 6.94 1.25 -0.19
N SER A 215 5.95 1.20 0.70
CA SER A 215 4.90 0.16 0.66
C SER A 215 3.58 0.70 1.20
N ASP A 216 2.47 0.04 0.83
CA ASP A 216 1.18 0.33 1.47
C ASP A 216 1.16 -0.24 2.89
N GLY A 217 0.56 0.50 3.82
CA GLY A 217 0.26 0.05 5.18
C GLY A 217 -0.93 -0.90 5.15
N ALA A 218 -0.82 -2.04 4.47
CA ALA A 218 -1.85 -3.06 4.50
C ALA A 218 -1.95 -3.70 5.89
N SER A 219 -3.19 -3.78 6.38
CA SER A 219 -3.59 -4.33 7.67
C SER A 219 -3.22 -5.82 7.79
N LEU A 220 -2.07 -6.11 8.39
CA LEU A 220 -1.77 -7.21 9.34
C LEU A 220 -0.25 -7.39 9.52
N THR A 221 0.58 -6.91 8.59
CA THR A 221 2.05 -7.10 8.65
C THR A 221 2.84 -5.77 8.77
N LEU A 222 2.23 -4.63 8.45
CA LEU A 222 2.90 -3.31 8.39
C LEU A 222 2.01 -2.20 8.94
N ARG A 223 1.60 -2.31 10.21
CA ARG A 223 0.79 -1.29 10.88
C ARG A 223 1.68 -0.39 11.74
N VAL A 224 2.27 0.63 11.13
CA VAL A 224 2.78 1.78 11.89
C VAL A 224 1.58 2.60 12.35
N SER A 225 1.05 2.28 13.53
CA SER A 225 0.12 3.17 14.23
C SER A 225 0.93 4.08 15.16
N ILE A 226 1.22 5.29 14.69
CA ILE A 226 1.65 6.39 15.57
C ILE A 226 0.43 6.75 16.43
N ARG A 227 0.28 6.09 17.58
CA ARG A 227 -0.57 6.56 18.68
C ARG A 227 0.33 7.03 19.80
N TYR A 228 0.42 8.34 19.96
CA TYR A 228 0.91 8.94 21.20
C TYR A 228 -0.05 8.56 22.35
N PHE A 229 0.54 8.07 23.45
CA PHE A 229 0.01 8.02 24.82
C PHE A 229 -1.39 7.41 25.07
N LYS A 230 -1.45 6.15 25.54
CA LYS A 230 -2.22 5.76 26.75
C LYS A 230 -1.90 4.33 27.26
N ILE A 231 -1.24 4.30 28.42
CA ILE A 231 -1.26 3.35 29.56
C ILE A 231 -1.26 1.82 29.32
N ALA A 232 -0.15 1.25 29.80
CA ALA A 232 0.22 -0.10 30.25
C ALA A 232 -0.80 -1.26 30.29
N PHE A 233 -0.24 -2.43 29.93
CA PHE A 233 -0.50 -3.79 30.44
C PHE A 233 -1.33 -4.82 29.63
N GLU A 234 -1.85 -4.45 28.46
CA GLU A 234 -2.24 -5.44 27.40
C GLU A 234 -1.39 -5.32 26.12
N TRP A 235 -0.28 -4.56 26.20
CA TRP A 235 0.47 -4.12 25.04
C TRP A 235 1.49 -5.15 24.53
N THR A 236 1.85 -6.17 25.31
CA THR A 236 3.02 -7.01 25.00
C THR A 236 2.80 -7.96 23.81
N LEU A 237 1.56 -8.32 23.45
CA LEU A 237 1.30 -9.27 22.35
C LEU A 237 0.89 -8.60 21.03
N PHE A 238 0.22 -7.44 21.07
CA PHE A 238 -0.17 -6.67 19.88
C PHE A 238 0.98 -5.76 19.36
N PHE A 239 1.99 -5.48 20.19
CA PHE A 239 3.22 -4.74 19.82
C PHE A 239 4.27 -5.56 19.06
N LEU A 240 4.05 -6.85 18.81
CA LEU A 240 5.09 -7.74 18.29
C LEU A 240 5.11 -7.90 16.76
N LEU A 241 4.04 -7.55 16.03
CA LEU A 241 3.96 -7.83 14.59
C LEU A 241 4.60 -6.76 13.69
N ASP A 242 4.64 -5.49 14.12
CA ASP A 242 5.24 -4.37 13.36
C ASP A 242 6.76 -4.22 13.59
N LYS A 243 7.29 -4.80 14.68
CA LYS A 243 8.70 -4.68 15.08
C LYS A 243 9.67 -5.33 14.09
N TYR A 244 9.29 -6.41 13.42
CA TYR A 244 10.27 -7.17 12.64
C TYR A 244 10.73 -6.41 11.39
N ASN A 245 9.85 -5.63 10.73
CA ASN A 245 10.24 -4.86 9.54
C ASN A 245 11.11 -3.67 9.92
N MET A 246 10.79 -3.01 11.04
CA MET A 246 11.68 -1.99 11.63
C MET A 246 13.01 -2.59 12.10
N TYR A 247 12.99 -3.78 12.66
CA TYR A 247 14.18 -4.51 13.11
C TYR A 247 15.06 -4.93 11.93
N ASN A 248 14.45 -5.38 10.83
CA ASN A 248 15.14 -5.62 9.56
C ASN A 248 15.74 -4.34 8.99
N LEU A 249 15.00 -3.22 9.05
CA LEU A 249 15.50 -1.93 8.61
C LEU A 249 16.70 -1.47 9.45
N ALA A 250 16.65 -1.64 10.77
CA ALA A 250 17.74 -1.27 11.68
C ALA A 250 19.03 -2.05 11.42
N HIS A 251 18.91 -3.32 11.02
CA HIS A 251 20.05 -4.18 10.67
C HIS A 251 20.36 -4.19 9.18
N HIS A 252 19.64 -3.44 8.35
CA HIS A 252 19.74 -3.49 6.90
C HIS A 252 21.15 -3.25 6.38
N HIS A 253 21.85 -2.27 6.95
CA HIS A 253 23.25 -2.02 6.59
C HIS A 253 24.17 -3.17 7.01
N ALA A 254 23.95 -3.76 8.19
CA ALA A 254 24.77 -4.85 8.68
C ALA A 254 24.54 -6.16 7.93
N ASP A 255 23.35 -6.37 7.37
CA ASP A 255 22.97 -7.60 6.68
C ASP A 255 23.18 -7.51 5.17
N PHE A 256 22.93 -6.32 4.60
CA PHE A 256 22.97 -6.08 3.16
C PHE A 256 24.02 -5.04 2.74
N ASN A 257 24.89 -4.58 3.64
CA ASN A 257 25.97 -3.63 3.34
C ASN A 257 25.52 -2.42 2.50
N ILE A 258 24.30 -1.94 2.74
CA ILE A 258 23.71 -0.77 2.07
C ILE A 258 22.73 -0.10 3.03
N ALA A 259 22.77 1.23 3.10
CA ALA A 259 21.84 1.98 3.94
C ALA A 259 20.42 1.87 3.37
N ALA A 260 19.42 1.88 4.25
CA ALA A 260 18.03 1.92 3.82
C ALA A 260 17.17 2.83 4.72
N SER A 261 16.12 3.39 4.13
CA SER A 261 14.95 3.92 4.86
C SER A 261 13.67 3.36 4.26
N TRP A 262 12.58 3.40 5.02
CA TRP A 262 11.30 2.88 4.58
C TRP A 262 10.19 3.89 4.87
N THR A 263 9.41 4.19 3.84
CA THR A 263 8.23 5.06 3.90
C THR A 263 6.97 4.22 3.75
N PHE A 264 6.01 4.38 4.66
CA PHE A 264 4.73 3.68 4.59
C PHE A 264 3.65 4.65 4.14
N SER A 265 2.87 4.27 3.12
CA SER A 265 1.65 5.01 2.79
C SER A 265 0.49 4.53 3.68
N ALA A 266 -0.44 5.44 3.92
CA ALA A 266 -1.71 5.16 4.54
C ALA A 266 -2.47 4.01 3.86
N THR A 267 -3.07 3.13 4.67
CA THR A 267 -3.88 2.00 4.20
C THR A 267 -4.91 2.45 3.16
N GLY A 268 -4.91 1.78 2.01
CA GLY A 268 -5.90 2.01 0.97
C GLY A 268 -5.57 3.18 0.03
N HIS A 269 -4.40 3.80 0.20
CA HIS A 269 -3.84 4.86 -0.64
C HIS A 269 -2.51 4.49 -1.31
N GLY A 270 -1.99 3.27 -1.12
CA GLY A 270 -0.72 2.83 -1.71
C GLY A 270 -0.79 2.37 -3.16
N LYS A 271 -1.93 2.55 -3.85
CA LYS A 271 -2.07 2.16 -5.25
C LYS A 271 -0.97 2.79 -6.09
N GLY A 272 -0.27 1.97 -6.87
CA GLY A 272 0.92 2.41 -7.57
C GLY A 272 1.40 1.45 -8.64
N PRO A 273 2.63 1.66 -9.15
CA PRO A 273 3.20 0.85 -10.21
C PRO A 273 3.22 -0.66 -9.90
N CYS A 274 3.32 -1.04 -8.61
CA CYS A 274 3.33 -2.42 -8.14
C CYS A 274 2.02 -3.17 -8.46
N ASP A 275 0.87 -2.49 -8.40
CA ASP A 275 -0.41 -3.07 -8.83
C ASP A 275 -0.38 -3.45 -10.30
N GLY A 276 0.24 -2.61 -11.14
CA GLY A 276 0.40 -2.85 -12.57
C GLY A 276 1.22 -4.10 -12.86
N VAL A 277 2.31 -4.33 -12.10
CA VAL A 277 3.13 -5.54 -12.20
C VAL A 277 2.28 -6.77 -11.91
N GLY A 278 1.56 -6.76 -10.78
CA GLY A 278 0.70 -7.87 -10.37
C GLY A 278 -0.44 -8.12 -11.36
N ALA A 279 -1.06 -7.07 -11.87
CA ALA A 279 -2.13 -7.15 -12.85
C ALA A 279 -1.65 -7.76 -14.17
N VAL A 280 -0.48 -7.36 -14.69
CA VAL A 280 0.10 -7.93 -15.91
C VAL A 280 0.38 -9.43 -15.73
N VAL A 281 1.11 -9.80 -14.67
CA VAL A 281 1.46 -11.20 -14.40
C VAL A 281 0.20 -12.08 -14.29
N LYS A 282 -0.77 -11.66 -13.47
CA LYS A 282 -2.02 -12.43 -13.28
C LYS A 282 -2.87 -12.47 -14.53
N SER A 283 -3.05 -11.36 -15.23
CA SER A 283 -3.88 -11.34 -16.44
C SER A 283 -3.29 -12.18 -17.56
N THR A 284 -1.97 -12.14 -17.77
CA THR A 284 -1.27 -12.98 -18.74
C THR A 284 -1.39 -14.46 -18.37
N ALA A 285 -1.23 -14.81 -17.09
CA ALA A 285 -1.41 -16.18 -16.60
C ALA A 285 -2.85 -16.68 -16.78
N THR A 286 -3.85 -15.89 -16.37
CA THR A 286 -5.27 -16.22 -16.54
C THR A 286 -5.61 -16.41 -18.02
N GLN A 287 -5.11 -15.54 -18.91
CA GLN A 287 -5.31 -15.72 -20.35
C GLN A 287 -4.69 -17.00 -20.89
N HIS A 288 -3.52 -17.41 -20.38
CA HIS A 288 -2.90 -18.68 -20.76
C HIS A 288 -3.75 -19.88 -20.34
N LEU A 289 -4.20 -19.91 -19.07
CA LEU A 289 -5.09 -20.95 -18.56
C LEU A 289 -6.41 -20.99 -19.34
N LEU A 290 -6.95 -19.83 -19.73
CA LEU A 290 -8.19 -19.75 -20.50
C LEU A 290 -8.05 -20.23 -21.96
N LYS A 291 -6.96 -19.83 -22.64
CA LYS A 291 -6.75 -20.11 -24.07
C LYS A 291 -6.12 -21.47 -24.35
N GLY A 292 -5.36 -22.03 -23.40
CA GLY A 292 -4.58 -23.25 -23.63
C GLY A 292 -5.36 -24.56 -23.45
N GLY A 293 -6.65 -24.49 -23.13
CA GLY A 293 -7.52 -25.65 -23.01
C GLY A 293 -7.22 -26.52 -21.77
N PRO A 294 -7.71 -27.77 -21.71
CA PRO A 294 -7.63 -28.64 -20.53
C PRO A 294 -6.20 -28.93 -20.04
N ASN A 295 -5.21 -28.84 -20.94
CA ASN A 295 -3.82 -29.16 -20.65
C ASN A 295 -3.02 -27.93 -20.16
N ALA A 296 -3.59 -26.72 -20.27
CA ALA A 296 -2.96 -25.51 -19.74
C ALA A 296 -3.36 -25.34 -18.28
N SER A 297 -2.54 -25.90 -17.40
CA SER A 297 -2.65 -25.74 -15.96
C SER A 297 -1.28 -25.56 -15.33
N PHE A 298 -1.28 -24.94 -14.14
CA PHE A 298 -0.11 -24.91 -13.29
C PHE A 298 -0.33 -25.92 -12.16
N SER A 299 0.49 -26.96 -12.11
CA SER A 299 0.45 -28.00 -11.08
C SER A 299 1.18 -27.60 -9.80
N SER A 300 1.98 -26.54 -9.85
CA SER A 300 2.69 -25.98 -8.70
C SER A 300 3.03 -24.50 -8.88
N PRO A 301 3.29 -23.75 -7.78
CA PRO A 301 3.83 -22.40 -7.84
C PRO A 301 5.16 -22.32 -8.61
N LYS A 302 5.96 -23.39 -8.56
CA LYS A 302 7.23 -23.48 -9.28
C LYS A 302 7.03 -23.51 -10.79
N GLN A 303 6.08 -24.32 -11.27
CA GLN A 303 5.74 -24.35 -12.70
C GLN A 303 5.15 -23.01 -13.16
N PHE A 304 4.35 -22.35 -12.32
CA PHE A 304 3.86 -21.00 -12.60
C PHE A 304 5.02 -19.99 -12.74
N TYR A 305 6.03 -20.07 -11.87
CA TYR A 305 7.25 -19.27 -11.99
C TYR A 305 8.01 -19.54 -13.29
N GLU A 306 8.27 -20.81 -13.62
CA GLU A 306 9.02 -21.21 -14.82
C GLU A 306 8.34 -20.68 -16.08
N TRP A 307 7.01 -20.81 -16.15
CA TRP A 307 6.23 -20.24 -17.23
C TRP A 307 6.32 -18.71 -17.29
N CYS A 308 6.27 -18.02 -16.15
CA CYS A 308 6.43 -16.56 -16.13
C CYS A 308 7.82 -16.14 -16.60
N PHE A 309 8.86 -16.89 -16.20
CA PHE A 309 10.24 -16.65 -16.60
C PHE A 309 10.42 -16.82 -18.11
N GLU A 310 9.88 -17.88 -18.71
CA GLU A 310 9.90 -18.12 -20.16
C GLU A 310 9.10 -17.09 -20.98
N LYS A 311 8.11 -16.43 -20.38
CA LYS A 311 7.24 -15.45 -21.04
C LYS A 311 7.53 -14.01 -20.63
N ASN A 312 8.64 -13.75 -19.94
CA ASN A 312 9.00 -12.42 -19.43
C ASN A 312 9.00 -11.33 -20.52
N ASP A 313 9.44 -11.64 -21.74
CA ASP A 313 9.45 -10.74 -22.90
C ASP A 313 8.05 -10.23 -23.29
N ARG A 314 6.99 -10.99 -22.93
CA ARG A 314 5.59 -10.61 -23.16
C ARG A 314 4.99 -9.88 -21.96
N MET A 315 5.64 -9.93 -20.81
CA MET A 315 5.20 -9.30 -19.56
C MET A 315 5.82 -7.90 -19.47
N VAL A 316 5.21 -6.97 -20.18
CA VAL A 316 5.70 -5.60 -20.30
C VAL A 316 4.63 -4.63 -19.83
N ILE A 317 4.98 -3.75 -18.90
CA ILE A 317 4.07 -2.68 -18.45
C ILE A 317 4.14 -1.54 -19.45
N ALA A 318 3.03 -1.28 -20.15
CA ALA A 318 2.90 -0.15 -21.04
C ALA A 318 2.94 1.17 -20.23
N ARG A 319 3.75 2.13 -20.67
CA ARG A 319 3.72 3.49 -20.08
C ARG A 319 2.35 4.12 -20.29
N PRO A 320 1.77 4.79 -19.28
CA PRO A 320 0.64 5.67 -19.53
C PRO A 320 1.05 6.73 -20.57
N ARG A 321 0.28 6.89 -21.65
CA ARG A 321 0.46 8.05 -22.53
C ARG A 321 0.18 9.29 -21.69
N ARG A 322 1.17 10.16 -21.47
CA ARG A 322 0.90 11.52 -20.98
C ARG A 322 0.03 12.21 -22.04
N ILE A 323 -1.26 12.38 -21.78
CA ILE A 323 -2.07 13.33 -22.53
C ILE A 323 -1.69 14.70 -21.98
N GLY A 324 -0.61 15.26 -22.54
CA GLY A 324 -0.14 16.61 -22.23
C GLY A 324 -0.44 17.52 -23.41
N THR A 325 -1.30 18.50 -23.19
CA THR A 325 -1.47 19.68 -24.03
C THR A 325 -0.21 20.54 -23.97
N SER A 326 0.65 20.46 -24.99
CA SER A 326 1.36 21.59 -25.59
C SER A 326 2.48 21.07 -26.50
N LYS A 327 2.51 21.63 -27.73
CA LYS A 327 3.60 21.46 -28.68
C LYS A 327 4.81 22.23 -28.15
N SER A 328 5.89 21.54 -27.82
CA SER A 328 7.25 22.06 -28.00
C SER A 328 8.22 20.88 -28.16
N LEU A 329 9.27 21.13 -28.93
CA LEU A 329 10.01 20.18 -29.75
C LEU A 329 10.95 19.24 -28.98
N THR A 330 11.38 18.20 -29.70
CA THR A 330 12.44 17.23 -29.39
C THR A 330 12.18 16.32 -28.19
N THR A 331 11.49 15.20 -28.42
CA THR A 331 11.49 14.09 -27.48
C THR A 331 11.96 12.83 -28.17
N GLN A 332 13.11 12.35 -27.70
CA GLN A 332 13.70 11.04 -27.99
C GLN A 332 12.62 9.96 -28.10
N MET A 333 12.77 9.05 -29.06
CA MET A 333 11.93 7.86 -29.14
C MET A 333 11.83 7.21 -27.73
N PRO A 334 10.62 6.88 -27.25
CA PRO A 334 10.48 6.28 -25.93
C PRO A 334 11.33 5.01 -25.88
N LYS A 335 12.32 4.97 -24.97
CA LYS A 335 13.13 3.76 -24.71
C LYS A 335 12.17 2.56 -24.58
N PRO A 336 12.44 1.43 -25.26
CA PRO A 336 11.56 0.27 -25.25
C PRO A 336 11.24 -0.12 -23.80
N ASN A 337 9.98 -0.47 -23.55
CA ASN A 337 9.57 -0.93 -22.22
C ASN A 337 10.33 -2.22 -21.91
N ARG A 338 11.01 -2.25 -20.76
CA ARG A 338 11.79 -3.41 -20.35
C ARG A 338 10.85 -4.50 -19.81
N PRO A 339 11.14 -5.78 -20.06
CA PRO A 339 10.39 -6.89 -19.49
C PRO A 339 10.45 -6.88 -17.96
N ILE A 340 9.44 -7.48 -17.32
CA ILE A 340 9.42 -7.68 -15.87
C ILE A 340 10.48 -8.73 -15.51
N GLU A 341 11.34 -8.41 -14.54
CA GLU A 341 12.30 -9.36 -13.97
C GLU A 341 11.55 -10.38 -13.12
N VAL A 342 11.57 -11.66 -13.52
CA VAL A 342 10.90 -12.73 -12.78
C VAL A 342 11.94 -13.49 -11.94
N ARG A 343 11.67 -13.63 -10.64
CA ARG A 343 12.54 -14.37 -9.71
C ARG A 343 11.73 -15.38 -8.90
N TRP A 344 12.38 -16.47 -8.56
CA TRP A 344 11.86 -17.52 -7.68
C TRP A 344 12.38 -17.32 -6.26
N LEU A 345 11.50 -17.49 -5.27
CA LEU A 345 11.87 -17.52 -3.85
C LEU A 345 11.11 -18.68 -3.20
N SER A 346 11.77 -19.81 -2.91
CA SER A 346 11.08 -20.94 -2.25
C SER A 346 10.89 -20.70 -0.76
N GLY A 347 9.84 -21.30 -0.19
CA GLY A 347 9.58 -21.29 1.24
C GLY A 347 10.74 -21.84 2.07
N ASP A 348 11.44 -22.87 1.59
CA ASP A 348 12.63 -23.40 2.27
C ASP A 348 13.75 -22.37 2.39
N VAL A 349 13.96 -21.56 1.33
CA VAL A 349 14.95 -20.48 1.34
C VAL A 349 14.50 -19.38 2.30
N VAL A 350 13.22 -19.02 2.28
CA VAL A 350 12.64 -18.04 3.21
C VAL A 350 12.85 -18.45 4.66
N ASN A 351 12.63 -19.73 4.99
CA ASN A 351 12.88 -20.33 6.31
C ASN A 351 14.34 -20.27 6.70
N LYS A 352 15.21 -20.84 5.86
CA LYS A 352 16.63 -20.96 6.15
C LYS A 352 17.35 -19.61 6.25
N GLU A 353 17.07 -18.68 5.36
CA GLU A 353 17.71 -17.35 5.33
C GLU A 353 17.37 -16.53 6.56
N PHE A 354 16.12 -16.61 7.02
CA PHE A 354 15.69 -15.86 8.18
C PHE A 354 16.24 -16.44 9.49
N GLU A 355 16.28 -17.77 9.63
CA GLU A 355 16.96 -18.41 10.76
C GLU A 355 18.45 -18.05 10.82
N ASN A 356 19.15 -18.13 9.68
CA ASN A 356 20.55 -17.72 9.60
C ASN A 356 20.75 -16.25 9.98
N CYS A 357 19.86 -15.36 9.53
CA CYS A 357 19.87 -13.96 9.88
C CYS A 357 19.73 -13.75 11.40
N LEU A 358 18.75 -14.40 12.03
CA LEU A 358 18.53 -14.30 13.47
C LEU A 358 19.76 -14.79 14.26
N GLN A 359 20.37 -15.91 13.84
CA GLN A 359 21.60 -16.42 14.45
C GLN A 359 22.77 -15.44 14.30
N GLN A 360 22.95 -14.82 13.14
CA GLN A 360 24.00 -13.83 12.90
C GLN A 360 23.78 -12.55 13.73
N ARG A 361 22.54 -12.08 13.84
CA ARG A 361 22.23 -10.92 14.69
C ARG A 361 22.45 -11.26 16.17
N TRP A 362 22.08 -12.46 16.61
CA TRP A 362 22.32 -12.93 17.97
C TRP A 362 23.82 -13.01 18.32
N SER A 363 24.65 -13.55 17.42
CA SER A 363 26.10 -13.62 17.63
C SER A 363 26.77 -12.24 17.70
N ARG A 364 26.24 -11.24 16.98
CA ARG A 364 26.69 -9.83 17.11
C ARG A 364 26.33 -9.22 18.46
N LEU A 365 25.16 -9.54 19.02
CA LEU A 365 24.74 -9.07 20.33
C LEU A 365 25.56 -9.70 21.47
N SER A 366 25.82 -11.01 21.37
CA SER A 366 26.63 -11.71 22.37
C SER A 366 28.09 -11.24 22.38
N THR A 367 28.65 -10.90 21.21
CA THR A 367 30.00 -10.33 21.10
C THR A 367 30.10 -8.87 21.57
N GLN A 368 28.98 -8.13 21.63
CA GLN A 368 28.90 -6.78 22.21
C GLN A 368 28.65 -6.77 23.73
N GLY A 369 28.59 -7.94 24.39
CA GLY A 369 28.42 -8.03 25.85
C GLY A 369 27.00 -7.74 26.34
N ILE A 370 26.01 -7.68 25.45
CA ILE A 370 24.60 -7.50 25.82
C ILE A 370 24.01 -8.87 26.17
N ILE A 371 24.07 -9.22 27.46
CA ILE A 371 23.37 -10.38 28.02
C ILE A 371 21.94 -9.93 28.34
N LEU A 372 20.98 -10.23 27.46
CA LEU A 372 19.57 -10.18 27.82
C LEU A 372 19.25 -11.45 28.62
N VAL A 373 19.09 -11.28 29.94
CA VAL A 373 18.65 -12.34 30.84
C VAL A 373 17.22 -12.73 30.45
N GLN A 374 17.02 -14.04 30.34
CA GLN A 374 15.89 -14.73 29.71
C GLN A 374 14.54 -14.43 30.36
#